data_AF-H1BHY9-F1
#
_entry.id   AF-H1BHY9-F1
#
_cell.length_a   1.000
_cell.length_b   1.000
_cell.length_c   1.000
_cell.angle_alpha   90.00
_cell.angle_beta   90.00
_cell.angle_gamma   90.00
#
_symmetry.space_group_name_H-M   'P 1'
#
loop_
_entity.id
_entity.type
_entity.pdbx_description
1 polymer ?
#
loop_
_entity_poly.entity_id
_entity_poly.type
_entity_poly.pdbx_seq_one_letter_code
_entity_poly.pdbx_strand_id
1 'polypeptide(L)' 'MLHHYITKYTENGKKYAEAWLQLNVFGFSFCFSKRKKGLEG' A
#
# COMPACT_ATOMS: atom_id res chain seq x y z
N MET A 1 0.83 -14.39 -9.21
CA MET A 1 1.17 -13.05 -9.78
C MET A 1 1.39 -12.10 -8.61
N LEU A 2 2.57 -11.49 -8.49
CA LEU A 2 2.91 -10.56 -7.40
C LEU A 2 2.70 -9.12 -7.91
N HIS A 3 1.84 -8.36 -7.25
CA HIS A 3 1.54 -6.99 -7.59
C HIS A 3 2.05 -6.07 -6.49
N HIS A 4 2.75 -5.01 -6.87
CA HIS A 4 3.13 -3.95 -5.96
C HIS A 4 2.19 -2.77 -6.17
N TYR A 5 1.48 -2.39 -5.11
CA TYR A 5 0.57 -1.26 -5.11
C TYR A 5 1.15 -0.12 -4.28
N ILE A 6 1.01 1.10 -4.79
CA ILE A 6 1.37 2.33 -4.09
C ILE A 6 0.20 3.29 -4.25
N THR A 7 -0.35 3.76 -3.13
CA THR A 7 -1.39 4.79 -3.10
C THR A 7 -0.88 6.00 -2.32
N LYS A 8 -1.26 7.19 -2.77
CA LYS A 8 -0.99 8.44 -2.08
C LYS A 8 -2.32 9.06 -1.74
N TYR A 9 -2.51 9.46 -0.48
CA TYR A 9 -3.73 10.10 -0.03
C TYR A 9 -3.40 11.17 1.00
N THR A 10 -4.31 12.13 1.15
CA THR A 10 -4.22 13.16 2.17
C THR A 10 -5.25 12.82 3.24
N GLU A 11 -4.80 12.70 4.48
CA GLU A 11 -5.66 12.44 5.63
C GLU A 11 -5.36 13.46 6.72
N ASN A 12 -6.40 14.18 7.16
CA ASN A 12 -6.30 15.22 8.17
C ASN A 12 -5.21 16.28 7.87
N GLY A 13 -5.11 16.71 6.61
CA GLY A 13 -4.12 17.68 6.13
C GLY A 13 -2.68 17.14 5.97
N LYS A 14 -2.42 15.90 6.38
CA LYS A 14 -1.12 15.24 6.21
C LYS A 14 -1.13 14.34 4.98
N LYS A 15 -0.08 14.42 4.17
CA LYS A 15 0.08 13.53 3.01
C LYS A 15 0.65 12.20 3.47
N TYR A 16 0.12 11.12 2.95
CA TYR A 16 0.60 9.77 3.21
C TYR A 16 0.86 9.06 1.88
N ALA A 17 1.93 8.28 1.86
CA ALA A 17 2.17 7.27 0.84
C ALA A 17 2.06 5.91 1.51
N GLU A 18 1.18 5.06 1.00
CA GLU A 18 1.01 3.71 1.48
C GLU A 18 1.32 2.73 0.36
N ALA A 19 2.20 1.78 0.63
CA ALA A 19 2.59 0.74 -0.30
C ALA A 19 2.27 -0.64 0.27
N TRP A 20 1.83 -1.57 -0.56
CA TRP A 20 1.63 -2.96 -0.19
C TRP A 20 1.90 -3.90 -1.36
N LEU A 21 2.26 -5.13 -1.04
CA LEU A 21 2.42 -6.21 -2.00
C LEU A 21 1.21 -7.14 -1.89
N GLN A 22 0.63 -7.45 -3.04
CA GLN A 22 -0.45 -8.41 -3.18
C GLN A 22 0.08 -9.62 -3.93
N LEU A 23 -0.02 -10.80 -3.33
CA LEU A 23 0.27 -12.07 -3.98
C LEU A 23 -1.04 -12.79 -4.21
N ASN A 24 -1.35 -13.00 -5.50
CA ASN A 24 -2.42 -13.88 -5.90
C ASN A 24 -1.87 -15.28 -6.16
N VAL A 25 -2.30 -16.24 -5.35
CA VAL A 25 -1.94 -17.66 -5.41
C VAL A 25 -3.19 -18.51 -5.16
N PHE A 26 -3.46 -19.48 -6.03
CA PHE A 26 -4.59 -20.42 -5.93
C PHE A 26 -5.98 -19.78 -5.71
N GLY A 27 -6.23 -18.60 -6.30
CA GLY A 27 -7.50 -17.87 -6.16
C GLY A 27 -7.61 -17.06 -4.86
N PHE A 28 -6.59 -17.08 -4.01
CA PHE A 28 -6.51 -16.28 -2.79
C PHE A 28 -5.63 -15.05 -3.02
N SER A 29 -6.13 -13.90 -2.58
CA SER A 29 -5.42 -12.62 -2.61
C SER A 29 -4.85 -12.32 -1.22
N PHE A 30 -3.53 -12.46 -1.08
CA PHE A 30 -2.83 -12.13 0.16
C PHE A 30 -2.16 -10.76 0.05
N CYS A 31 -2.57 -9.82 0.91
CA CYS A 31 -1.94 -8.51 1.03
C CYS A 31 -0.94 -8.51 2.19
N PHE A 32 0.33 -8.22 1.92
CA PHE A 32 1.38 -8.15 2.93
C PHE A 32 2.35 -6.99 2.65
N SER A 33 3.26 -6.74 3.61
CA SER A 33 4.19 -5.60 3.55
C SER A 33 3.49 -4.25 3.40
N LYS A 34 2.32 -4.08 4.03
CA LYS A 34 1.61 -2.81 4.06
C LYS A 34 2.42 -1.78 4.87
N ARG A 35 2.98 -0.79 4.21
CA ARG A 35 3.80 0.28 4.80
C ARG A 35 3.14 1.62 4.52
N LYS A 36 2.70 2.30 5.58
CA LYS A 36 2.24 3.70 5.53
C LYS A 36 3.42 4.60 5.92
N LYS A 37 3.73 5.59 5.09
CA LYS A 37 4.74 6.61 5.37
C LYS A 37 4.12 8.00 5.25
N GLY A 38 4.25 8.79 6.30
CA GLY A 38 3.93 10.21 6.26
C GLY A 38 4.87 10.92 5.30
N LEU A 39 4.30 11.63 4.34
CA LEU A 39 4.99 12.62 3.54
C LEU A 39 4.84 13.95 4.28
N GLU A 40 5.60 14.10 5.36
CA GLU A 40 5.85 15.41 5.96
C GLU A 40 6.77 16.15 4.99
N GLY A 41 6.23 17.23 4.41
CA GLY A 41 6.95 18.14 3.52
C GLY A 41 7.36 19.39 4.27
#